data_AF-A0A546XRV8-F1
#
_entry.id   AF-A0A546XRV8-F1
#
_cell.length_a   1.000
_cell.length_b   1.000
_cell.length_c   1.000
_cell.angle_alpha   90.00
_cell.angle_beta   90.00
_cell.angle_gamma   90.00
#
_symmetry.space_group_name_H-M   'P 1'
#
loop_
_entity.id
_entity.type
_entity.pdbx_description
1 polymer ?
#
loop_
_entity_poly.entity_id
_entity_poly.type
_entity_poly.pdbx_seq_one_letter_code
_entity_poly.pdbx_strand_id
1 'polypeptide(L)'
;MEGISQNRTPQAIALDMVGRKNKVTGLRENGLIGLTPAQAQTTLKIRNALLTGDREGLSGYLGMKLRDKRYTAVVEAVRRNGWDAALEAYNKRRTVKVTKAELIATLMADHKSRALMFRADLIAENETLTALRAGRHEGYLQLLESGTVSEDQIERTWDATGDKRTRPDHMAMEGQKVTGLSAPFVAPDGSRLMFPGDTSLGATAKQTIRCRCFERIRIRYIR
;
A
#
# COMPACT_ATOMS: atom_id res chain seq x y z
N MET A 1 2.25 -17.63 -4.26
CA MET A 1 2.64 -16.60 -5.24
C MET A 1 2.19 -17.04 -6.64
N GLU A 2 0.88 -17.03 -6.90
CA GLU A 2 0.30 -17.62 -8.12
C GLU A 2 -0.25 -16.54 -9.09
N GLY A 3 -0.40 -15.30 -8.63
CA GLY A 3 -0.89 -14.20 -9.46
C GLY A 3 0.12 -13.69 -10.50
N ILE A 4 1.42 -13.75 -10.19
CA ILE A 4 2.49 -13.28 -11.11
C ILE A 4 2.70 -14.29 -12.25
N SER A 5 2.65 -15.59 -11.96
CA SER A 5 2.72 -16.64 -12.99
C SER A 5 1.52 -16.60 -13.95
N GLN A 6 0.40 -16.01 -13.53
CA GLN A 6 -0.81 -15.80 -14.34
C GLN A 6 -0.86 -14.43 -15.04
N ASN A 7 0.24 -13.67 -15.09
CA ASN A 7 0.33 -12.34 -15.70
C ASN A 7 -0.71 -11.32 -15.18
N ARG A 8 -1.07 -11.41 -13.89
CA ARG A 8 -2.04 -10.49 -13.26
C ARG A 8 -1.36 -9.25 -12.70
N THR A 9 -2.03 -8.11 -12.85
CA THR A 9 -1.55 -6.85 -12.27
C THR A 9 -1.68 -6.83 -10.73
N PRO A 10 -0.86 -6.05 -10.01
CA PRO A 10 -1.00 -5.91 -8.55
C PRO A 10 -2.41 -5.53 -8.09
N GLN A 11 -3.10 -4.69 -8.86
CA GLN A 11 -4.49 -4.29 -8.56
C GLN A 11 -5.46 -5.47 -8.65
N ALA A 12 -5.28 -6.37 -9.61
CA ALA A 12 -6.11 -7.56 -9.74
C ALA A 12 -5.89 -8.53 -8.55
N ILE A 13 -4.64 -8.73 -8.15
CA ILE A 13 -4.28 -9.54 -6.97
C ILE A 13 -4.89 -8.92 -5.71
N ALA A 14 -4.77 -7.61 -5.52
CA ALA A 14 -5.35 -6.90 -4.39
C ALA A 14 -6.88 -7.13 -4.30
N LEU A 15 -7.58 -7.06 -5.43
CA LEU A 15 -9.04 -7.28 -5.46
C LEU A 15 -9.44 -8.71 -5.07
N ASP A 16 -8.65 -9.72 -5.41
CA ASP A 16 -8.90 -11.10 -5.00
C ASP A 16 -8.62 -11.30 -3.51
N MET A 17 -7.62 -10.59 -2.94
CA MET A 17 -7.32 -10.66 -1.51
C MET A 17 -8.43 -10.10 -0.63
N VAL A 18 -9.08 -9.00 -1.04
CA VAL A 18 -10.15 -8.38 -0.23
C VAL A 18 -11.55 -8.84 -0.61
N GLY A 19 -11.68 -9.59 -1.69
CA GLY A 19 -12.98 -9.96 -2.25
C GLY A 19 -13.69 -8.80 -2.95
N ARG A 20 -14.80 -9.12 -3.61
CA ARG A 20 -15.56 -8.15 -4.42
C ARG A 20 -16.56 -7.39 -3.56
N LYS A 21 -16.85 -6.15 -3.95
CA LYS A 21 -17.91 -5.35 -3.31
C LYS A 21 -19.26 -5.89 -3.78
N ASN A 22 -20.05 -6.42 -2.87
CA ASN A 22 -21.42 -6.81 -3.15
C ASN A 22 -22.25 -5.55 -3.43
N LYS A 23 -22.96 -5.53 -4.56
CA LYS A 23 -23.74 -4.36 -5.01
C LYS A 23 -24.95 -4.08 -4.13
N VAL A 24 -25.46 -5.09 -3.42
CA VAL A 24 -26.61 -5.00 -2.53
C VAL A 24 -26.19 -4.54 -1.14
N THR A 25 -25.19 -5.20 -0.54
CA THR A 25 -24.77 -4.90 0.84
C THR A 25 -23.76 -3.76 0.92
N GLY A 26 -23.08 -3.44 -0.19
CA GLY A 26 -21.98 -2.47 -0.23
C GLY A 26 -20.73 -2.90 0.54
N LEU A 27 -20.72 -4.11 1.10
CA LEU A 27 -19.61 -4.70 1.82
C LEU A 27 -18.73 -5.51 0.88
N ARG A 28 -17.46 -5.70 1.27
CA ARG A 28 -16.58 -6.66 0.61
C ARG A 28 -16.79 -8.03 1.24
N GLU A 29 -17.05 -9.00 0.38
CA GLU A 29 -17.35 -10.38 0.76
C GLU A 29 -16.35 -11.33 0.09
N ASN A 30 -16.06 -12.47 0.74
CA ASN A 30 -15.14 -13.51 0.28
C ASN A 30 -13.67 -13.09 0.15
N GLY A 31 -13.23 -12.10 0.95
CA GLY A 31 -11.82 -11.71 1.06
C GLY A 31 -11.04 -12.57 2.05
N LEU A 32 -9.77 -12.84 1.75
CA LEU A 32 -8.84 -13.60 2.58
C LEU A 32 -8.14 -12.75 3.66
N ILE A 33 -8.19 -11.41 3.56
CA ILE A 33 -7.49 -10.51 4.49
C ILE A 33 -8.42 -9.68 5.38
N GLY A 34 -7.99 -9.46 6.62
CA GLY A 34 -8.65 -8.58 7.59
C GLY A 34 -7.93 -7.22 7.79
N LEU A 35 -8.50 -6.37 8.64
CA LEU A 35 -7.87 -5.11 9.06
C LEU A 35 -6.64 -5.38 9.94
N THR A 36 -5.62 -4.52 9.88
CA THR A 36 -4.54 -4.53 10.89
C THR A 36 -5.07 -4.02 12.24
N PRO A 37 -4.40 -4.32 13.37
CA PRO A 37 -4.77 -3.75 14.66
C PRO A 37 -4.89 -2.21 14.65
N ALA A 38 -3.94 -1.53 13.99
CA ALA A 38 -3.97 -0.06 13.85
C ALA A 38 -5.17 0.43 13.01
N GLN A 39 -5.49 -0.26 11.90
CA GLN A 39 -6.66 0.06 11.09
C GLN A 39 -7.97 -0.20 11.86
N ALA A 40 -8.03 -1.28 12.65
CA ALA A 40 -9.17 -1.60 13.49
C ALA A 40 -9.37 -0.53 14.58
N GLN A 41 -8.31 -0.12 15.28
CA GLN A 41 -8.37 0.97 16.26
C GLN A 41 -8.85 2.29 15.63
N THR A 42 -8.37 2.63 14.44
CA THR A 42 -8.82 3.82 13.71
C THR A 42 -10.31 3.72 13.38
N THR A 43 -10.75 2.55 12.90
CA THR A 43 -12.16 2.26 12.59
C THR A 43 -13.05 2.42 13.84
N LEU A 44 -12.58 1.95 15.00
CA LEU A 44 -13.29 2.11 16.27
C LEU A 44 -13.38 3.57 16.72
N LYS A 45 -12.30 4.35 16.59
CA LYS A 45 -12.30 5.79 16.89
C LYS A 45 -13.33 6.54 16.03
N ILE A 46 -13.38 6.25 14.72
CA ILE A 46 -14.36 6.84 13.81
C ILE A 46 -15.78 6.45 14.20
N ARG A 47 -16.01 5.16 14.50
CA ARG A 47 -17.33 4.68 14.95
C ARG A 47 -17.78 5.42 16.20
N ASN A 48 -16.91 5.57 17.19
CA ASN A 48 -17.24 6.26 18.43
C ASN A 48 -17.59 7.73 18.16
N ALA A 49 -16.78 8.45 17.37
CA ALA A 49 -17.05 9.83 16.98
C ALA A 49 -18.39 10.00 16.24
N LEU A 50 -18.72 9.07 15.34
CA LEU A 50 -20.00 9.05 14.64
C LEU A 50 -21.17 8.75 15.60
N LEU A 51 -21.02 7.84 16.56
CA LEU A 51 -22.08 7.52 17.52
C LEU A 51 -22.39 8.69 18.45
N THR A 52 -21.35 9.29 19.03
CA THR A 52 -21.46 10.38 20.01
C THR A 52 -21.70 11.74 19.38
N GLY A 53 -21.37 11.92 18.09
CA GLY A 53 -21.37 13.23 17.45
C GLY A 53 -20.22 14.13 17.93
N ASP A 54 -19.14 13.53 18.46
CA ASP A 54 -17.98 14.27 18.97
C ASP A 54 -17.35 15.16 17.89
N ARG A 55 -17.31 16.46 18.15
CA ARG A 55 -16.85 17.46 17.17
C ARG A 55 -15.39 17.27 16.79
N GLU A 56 -14.54 16.91 17.75
CA GLU A 56 -13.11 16.74 17.53
C GLU A 56 -12.84 15.46 16.74
N GLY A 57 -13.41 14.33 17.16
CA GLY A 57 -13.31 13.06 16.45
C GLY A 57 -13.84 13.12 15.02
N LEU A 58 -14.93 13.85 14.77
CA LEU A 58 -15.46 14.06 13.42
C LEU A 58 -14.56 14.97 12.58
N SER A 59 -13.91 15.98 13.17
CA SER A 59 -12.88 16.77 12.49
C SER A 59 -11.71 15.88 12.05
N GLY A 60 -11.25 14.99 12.94
CA GLY A 60 -10.24 13.99 12.63
C GLY A 60 -10.63 13.09 11.46
N TYR A 61 -11.86 12.57 11.45
CA TYR A 61 -12.39 11.79 10.33
C TYR A 61 -12.42 12.56 9.01
N LEU A 62 -12.85 13.83 9.03
CA LEU A 62 -12.90 14.70 7.84
C LEU A 62 -11.50 14.98 7.26
N GLY A 63 -10.45 14.96 8.09
CA GLY A 63 -9.06 15.04 7.66
C GLY A 63 -8.50 13.76 7.01
N MET A 64 -9.17 12.61 7.17
CA MET A 64 -8.64 11.33 6.69
C MET A 64 -8.70 11.20 5.17
N LYS A 65 -7.62 10.68 4.57
CA LYS A 65 -7.53 10.42 3.12
C LYS A 65 -8.44 9.28 2.64
N LEU A 66 -8.68 8.28 3.51
CA LEU A 66 -9.47 7.08 3.18
C LEU A 66 -10.99 7.25 3.43
N ARG A 67 -11.48 8.47 3.68
CA ARG A 67 -12.92 8.72 3.87
C ARG A 67 -13.67 8.74 2.53
N ASP A 68 -14.96 8.46 2.57
CA ASP A 68 -15.84 8.70 1.42
C ASP A 68 -16.26 10.18 1.37
N LYS A 69 -15.86 10.86 0.30
CA LYS A 69 -16.18 12.28 0.12
C LYS A 69 -17.67 12.54 -0.04
N ARG A 70 -18.46 11.55 -0.48
CA ARG A 70 -19.92 11.69 -0.67
C ARG A 70 -20.66 12.01 0.62
N TYR A 71 -20.15 11.54 1.76
CA TYR A 71 -20.75 11.79 3.06
C TYR A 71 -20.09 12.97 3.80
N THR A 72 -19.16 13.70 3.17
CA THR A 72 -18.47 14.82 3.81
C THR A 72 -19.46 15.90 4.26
N ALA A 73 -20.41 16.28 3.41
CA ALA A 73 -21.42 17.28 3.77
C ALA A 73 -22.28 16.84 4.97
N VAL A 74 -22.64 15.54 5.04
CA VAL A 74 -23.41 14.99 6.16
C VAL A 74 -22.59 15.05 7.44
N VAL A 75 -21.35 14.58 7.41
CA VAL A 75 -20.50 14.54 8.61
C VAL A 75 -20.16 15.95 9.10
N GLU A 76 -19.97 16.91 8.19
CA GLU A 76 -19.85 18.33 8.55
C GLU A 76 -21.12 18.88 9.18
N ALA A 77 -22.29 18.53 8.66
CA ALA A 77 -23.57 18.93 9.25
C ALA A 77 -23.75 18.33 10.65
N VAL A 78 -23.40 17.05 10.85
CA VAL A 78 -23.41 16.40 12.17
C VAL A 78 -22.48 17.14 13.13
N ARG A 79 -21.27 17.47 12.68
CA ARG A 79 -20.27 18.17 13.48
C ARG A 79 -20.73 19.57 13.91
N ARG A 80 -21.41 20.31 13.01
CA ARG A 80 -21.86 21.69 13.26
C ARG A 80 -23.16 21.75 14.06
N ASN A 81 -24.16 20.98 13.62
CA ASN A 81 -25.56 21.15 14.02
C ASN A 81 -26.11 19.95 14.80
N GLY A 82 -25.33 18.87 14.97
CA GLY A 82 -25.78 17.64 15.59
C GLY A 82 -26.48 16.69 14.62
N TRP A 83 -26.78 15.48 15.11
CA TRP A 83 -27.33 14.40 14.29
C TRP A 83 -28.74 14.67 13.78
N ASP A 84 -29.61 15.27 14.59
CA ASP A 84 -31.03 15.42 14.25
C ASP A 84 -31.20 16.35 13.04
N ALA A 85 -30.60 17.55 13.10
CA ALA A 85 -30.61 18.51 12.00
C ALA A 85 -29.90 17.97 10.75
N ALA A 86 -28.78 17.24 10.92
CA ALA A 86 -28.07 16.65 9.80
C ALA A 86 -28.89 15.54 9.11
N LEU A 87 -29.59 14.71 9.88
CA LEU A 87 -30.41 13.63 9.36
C LEU A 87 -31.66 14.15 8.66
N GLU A 88 -32.30 15.18 9.22
CA GLU A 88 -33.42 15.87 8.58
C GLU A 88 -33.01 16.43 7.22
N ALA A 89 -31.90 17.19 7.18
CA ALA A 89 -31.36 17.74 5.94
C ALA A 89 -31.00 16.65 4.92
N TYR A 90 -30.37 15.56 5.38
CA TYR A 90 -29.99 14.43 4.53
C TYR A 90 -31.21 13.71 3.93
N ASN A 91 -32.28 13.60 4.71
CA ASN A 91 -33.51 12.91 4.30
C ASN A 91 -34.50 13.79 3.55
N LYS A 92 -34.33 15.12 3.52
CA LYS A 92 -35.29 16.09 2.96
C LYS A 92 -35.79 15.73 1.55
N ARG A 93 -34.90 15.28 0.67
CA ARG A 93 -35.20 14.94 -0.74
C ARG A 93 -35.25 13.42 -1.01
N ARG A 94 -35.20 12.59 0.03
CA ARG A 94 -35.21 11.13 -0.10
C ARG A 94 -36.62 10.57 0.02
N THR A 95 -36.99 9.68 -0.90
CA THR A 95 -38.22 8.87 -0.86
C THR A 95 -38.17 7.87 0.30
N VAL A 96 -37.02 7.19 0.47
CA VAL A 96 -36.78 6.29 1.59
C VAL A 96 -35.90 6.99 2.63
N LYS A 97 -36.46 7.22 3.82
CA LYS A 97 -35.77 7.87 4.93
C LYS A 97 -34.77 6.89 5.53
N VAL A 98 -33.58 7.39 5.85
CA VAL A 98 -32.51 6.61 6.48
C VAL A 98 -32.41 7.02 7.94
N THR A 99 -32.25 6.05 8.83
CA THR A 99 -32.02 6.28 10.26
C THR A 99 -30.56 6.63 10.54
N LYS A 100 -30.29 7.23 11.71
CA LYS A 100 -28.91 7.46 12.18
C LYS A 100 -28.09 6.17 12.17
N ALA A 101 -28.66 5.07 12.66
CA ALA A 101 -27.99 3.78 12.75
C ALA A 101 -27.59 3.23 11.38
N GLU A 102 -28.49 3.27 10.40
CA GLU A 102 -28.23 2.81 9.03
C GLU A 102 -27.17 3.67 8.32
N LEU A 103 -27.20 4.98 8.53
CA LEU A 103 -26.23 5.89 7.92
C LEU A 103 -24.83 5.70 8.51
N ILE A 104 -24.73 5.53 9.83
CA ILE A 104 -23.47 5.19 10.51
C ILE A 104 -22.96 3.82 10.03
N ALA A 105 -23.83 2.81 9.94
CA ALA A 105 -23.46 1.49 9.44
C ALA A 105 -22.90 1.57 8.01
N THR A 106 -23.53 2.35 7.14
CA THR A 106 -23.09 2.59 5.76
C THR A 106 -21.72 3.28 5.71
N LEU A 107 -21.53 4.34 6.51
CA LEU A 107 -20.25 5.06 6.64
C LEU A 107 -19.13 4.13 7.10
N MET A 108 -19.40 3.30 8.11
CA MET A 108 -18.43 2.36 8.66
C MET A 108 -18.10 1.23 7.69
N ALA A 109 -19.11 0.69 7.00
CA ALA A 109 -18.97 -0.31 5.96
C ALA A 109 -18.05 0.19 4.84
N ASP A 110 -18.28 1.40 4.34
CA ASP A 110 -17.47 1.97 3.27
C ASP A 110 -16.04 2.28 3.73
N HIS A 111 -15.86 2.86 4.93
CA HIS A 111 -14.54 3.10 5.49
C HIS A 111 -13.73 1.80 5.66
N LYS A 112 -14.35 0.76 6.22
CA LYS A 112 -13.72 -0.58 6.36
C LYS A 112 -13.33 -1.14 4.99
N SER A 113 -14.22 -1.06 4.01
CA SER A 113 -13.96 -1.53 2.64
C SER A 113 -12.77 -0.82 1.98
N ARG A 114 -12.64 0.50 2.18
CA ARG A 114 -11.50 1.30 1.70
C ARG A 114 -10.20 0.97 2.45
N ALA A 115 -10.25 0.79 3.76
CA ALA A 115 -9.09 0.41 4.55
C ALA A 115 -8.56 -0.97 4.17
N LEU A 116 -9.46 -1.92 3.91
CA LEU A 116 -9.12 -3.25 3.38
C LEU A 116 -8.47 -3.14 2.00
N MET A 117 -9.10 -2.41 1.07
CA MET A 117 -8.56 -2.23 -0.28
C MET A 117 -7.17 -1.58 -0.24
N PHE A 118 -7.02 -0.51 0.55
CA PHE A 118 -5.73 0.13 0.73
C PHE A 118 -4.68 -0.87 1.20
N ARG A 119 -4.98 -1.69 2.23
CA ARG A 119 -4.06 -2.73 2.70
C ARG A 119 -3.70 -3.72 1.60
N ALA A 120 -4.68 -4.16 0.82
CA ALA A 120 -4.46 -5.11 -0.27
C ALA A 120 -3.54 -4.55 -1.33
N ASP A 121 -3.74 -3.29 -1.73
CA ASP A 121 -2.85 -2.59 -2.65
C ASP A 121 -1.42 -2.53 -2.10
N LEU A 122 -1.24 -2.25 -0.79
CA LEU A 122 0.10 -2.25 -0.19
C LEU A 122 0.78 -3.62 -0.28
N ILE A 123 0.04 -4.70 0.02
CA ILE A 123 0.58 -6.05 -0.02
C ILE A 123 0.90 -6.43 -1.46
N ALA A 124 -0.04 -6.25 -2.39
CA ALA A 124 0.16 -6.61 -3.78
C ALA A 124 1.32 -5.82 -4.42
N GLU A 125 1.40 -4.50 -4.19
CA GLU A 125 2.55 -3.70 -4.66
C GLU A 125 3.88 -4.23 -4.10
N ASN A 126 3.93 -4.52 -2.79
CA ASN A 126 5.14 -5.00 -2.14
C ASN A 126 5.58 -6.35 -2.69
N GLU A 127 4.68 -7.35 -2.66
CA GLU A 127 5.00 -8.71 -3.05
C GLU A 127 5.35 -8.81 -4.54
N THR A 128 4.62 -8.11 -5.41
CA THR A 128 4.90 -8.16 -6.85
C THR A 128 6.25 -7.53 -7.18
N LEU A 129 6.55 -6.33 -6.66
CA LEU A 129 7.81 -5.67 -6.97
C LEU A 129 9.01 -6.41 -6.37
N THR A 130 8.88 -6.96 -5.16
CA THR A 130 9.92 -7.77 -4.54
C THR A 130 10.17 -9.04 -5.35
N ALA A 131 9.12 -9.76 -5.75
CA ALA A 131 9.25 -10.98 -6.54
C ALA A 131 9.89 -10.73 -7.93
N LEU A 132 9.50 -9.64 -8.61
CA LEU A 132 10.08 -9.29 -9.91
C LEU A 132 11.59 -8.98 -9.81
N ARG A 133 12.00 -8.27 -8.76
CA ARG A 133 13.42 -7.95 -8.54
C ARG A 133 14.22 -9.17 -8.13
N ALA A 134 13.68 -9.99 -7.23
CA ALA A 134 14.29 -11.25 -6.82
C ALA A 134 14.47 -12.19 -8.02
N GLY A 135 13.42 -12.38 -8.84
CA GLY A 135 13.49 -13.22 -10.03
C GLY A 135 14.48 -12.71 -11.07
N ARG A 136 14.61 -11.39 -11.22
CA ARG A 136 15.65 -10.82 -12.09
C ARG A 136 17.05 -11.04 -11.53
N HIS A 137 17.27 -10.80 -10.23
CA HIS A 137 18.56 -11.02 -9.58
C HIS A 137 18.99 -12.49 -9.72
N GLU A 138 18.06 -13.42 -9.47
CA GLU A 138 18.24 -14.85 -9.66
C GLU A 138 18.61 -15.21 -11.11
N GLY A 139 17.95 -14.59 -12.11
CA GLY A 139 18.30 -14.79 -13.52
C GLY A 139 19.74 -14.40 -13.84
N TYR A 140 20.28 -13.34 -13.22
CA TYR A 140 21.69 -12.97 -13.38
C TYR A 140 22.62 -13.89 -12.59
N LEU A 141 22.21 -14.40 -11.42
CA LEU A 141 22.98 -15.41 -10.69
C LEU A 141 23.15 -16.68 -11.52
N GLN A 142 22.11 -17.14 -12.22
CA GLN A 142 22.20 -18.31 -13.12
C GLN A 142 23.17 -18.09 -14.29
N LEU A 143 23.26 -16.85 -14.81
CA LEU A 143 24.26 -16.52 -15.85
C LEU A 143 25.69 -16.56 -15.30
N LEU A 144 25.88 -16.13 -14.05
CA LEU A 144 27.15 -16.20 -13.34
C LEU A 144 27.56 -17.66 -13.09
N GLU A 145 26.64 -18.46 -12.55
CA GLU A 145 26.84 -19.87 -12.22
C GLU A 145 27.12 -20.74 -13.45
N SER A 146 26.50 -20.41 -14.59
CA SER A 146 26.77 -21.10 -15.87
C SER A 146 28.12 -20.72 -16.48
N GLY A 147 28.82 -19.72 -15.93
CA GLY A 147 30.07 -19.19 -16.48
C GLY A 147 29.88 -18.35 -17.74
N THR A 148 28.64 -18.00 -18.10
CA THR A 148 28.35 -17.12 -19.24
C THR A 148 28.88 -15.71 -19.00
N VAL A 149 28.89 -15.28 -17.74
CA VAL A 149 29.45 -14.01 -17.28
C VAL A 149 30.26 -14.22 -16.00
N SER A 150 31.30 -13.41 -15.79
CA SER A 150 32.06 -13.37 -14.54
C SER A 150 31.66 -12.16 -13.66
N GLU A 151 31.97 -12.22 -12.36
CA GLU A 151 31.66 -11.14 -11.41
C GLU A 151 32.19 -9.78 -11.86
N ASP A 152 33.40 -9.73 -12.42
CA ASP A 152 34.04 -8.49 -12.87
C ASP A 152 33.42 -7.89 -14.14
N GLN A 153 32.63 -8.67 -14.88
CA GLN A 153 31.88 -8.18 -16.04
C GLN A 153 30.54 -7.54 -15.66
N ILE A 154 30.05 -7.75 -14.43
CA ILE A 154 28.76 -7.25 -13.98
C ILE A 154 28.96 -5.94 -13.22
N GLU A 155 28.34 -4.86 -13.70
CA GLU A 155 28.19 -3.61 -12.94
C GLU A 155 26.71 -3.40 -12.62
N ARG A 156 26.40 -3.14 -11.36
CA ARG A 156 25.04 -2.87 -10.89
C ARG A 156 24.98 -1.46 -10.35
N THR A 157 23.98 -0.71 -10.78
CA THR A 157 23.74 0.67 -10.35
C THR A 157 22.39 0.77 -9.67
N TRP A 158 22.34 1.36 -8.49
CA TRP A 158 21.10 1.68 -7.82
C TRP A 158 20.37 2.82 -8.56
N ASP A 159 19.09 2.61 -8.85
CA ASP A 159 18.23 3.54 -9.59
C ASP A 159 16.98 3.82 -8.74
N ALA A 160 17.01 4.94 -8.05
CA ALA A 160 15.94 5.41 -7.20
C ALA A 160 14.80 5.97 -8.06
N THR A 161 13.55 5.71 -7.66
CA THR A 161 12.37 6.21 -8.40
C THR A 161 12.34 7.73 -8.55
N GLY A 162 13.06 8.48 -7.71
CA GLY A 162 13.24 9.93 -7.87
C GLY A 162 12.03 10.79 -7.48
N ASP A 163 10.93 10.20 -7.03
CA ASP A 163 9.73 10.95 -6.63
C ASP A 163 9.68 11.29 -5.13
N LYS A 164 8.70 12.11 -4.74
CA LYS A 164 8.44 12.53 -3.35
C LYS A 164 8.16 11.41 -2.34
N ARG A 165 7.99 10.17 -2.81
CA ARG A 165 7.73 8.99 -1.98
C ARG A 165 8.97 8.09 -1.86
N THR A 166 10.04 8.43 -2.56
CA THR A 166 11.33 7.76 -2.41
C THR A 166 11.94 8.14 -1.07
N ARG A 167 12.52 7.17 -0.38
CA ARG A 167 13.14 7.39 0.93
C ARG A 167 14.38 8.25 0.78
N PRO A 168 14.70 9.13 1.75
CA PRO A 168 15.96 9.86 1.75
C PRO A 168 17.17 8.94 1.58
N ASP A 169 17.21 7.83 2.32
CA ASP A 169 18.27 6.82 2.25
C ASP A 169 18.43 6.27 0.83
N HIS A 170 17.32 5.93 0.17
CA HIS A 170 17.35 5.38 -1.20
C HIS A 170 17.67 6.44 -2.26
N MET A 171 17.30 7.70 -2.02
CA MET A 171 17.71 8.82 -2.89
C MET A 171 19.20 9.10 -2.78
N ALA A 172 19.77 8.98 -1.58
CA ALA A 172 21.21 9.12 -1.37
C ALA A 172 22.02 7.98 -2.02
N MET A 173 21.38 6.83 -2.26
CA MET A 173 21.95 5.72 -3.01
C MET A 173 21.83 5.88 -4.53
N GLU A 174 21.17 6.93 -5.05
CA GLU A 174 21.03 7.13 -6.51
C GLU A 174 22.40 7.12 -7.20
N GLY A 175 22.53 6.27 -8.21
CA GLY A 175 23.79 6.12 -8.94
C GLY A 175 24.89 5.38 -8.18
N GLN A 176 24.65 4.84 -6.99
CA GLN A 176 25.58 3.95 -6.29
C GLN A 176 25.88 2.75 -7.18
N LYS A 177 27.16 2.50 -7.44
CA LYS A 177 27.62 1.38 -8.28
C LYS A 177 28.30 0.32 -7.44
N VAL A 178 28.03 -0.95 -7.75
CA VAL A 178 28.71 -2.11 -7.19
C VAL A 178 29.11 -3.06 -8.32
N THR A 179 30.26 -3.69 -8.18
CA THR A 179 30.77 -4.69 -9.13
C THR A 179 30.38 -6.08 -8.66
N GLY A 180 29.94 -6.93 -9.58
CA GLY A 180 29.48 -8.28 -9.29
C GLY A 180 28.09 -8.34 -8.68
N LEU A 181 27.55 -9.56 -8.60
CA LEU A 181 26.29 -9.87 -7.94
C LEU A 181 26.48 -10.05 -6.43
N SER A 182 27.64 -10.51 -5.97
CA SER A 182 27.93 -10.75 -4.54
C SER A 182 28.12 -9.47 -3.70
N ALA A 183 28.49 -8.35 -4.32
CA ALA A 183 28.63 -7.07 -3.61
C ALA A 183 27.26 -6.42 -3.34
N PRO A 184 26.95 -6.05 -2.09
CA PRO A 184 25.69 -5.38 -1.78
C PRO A 184 25.77 -3.87 -1.95
N PHE A 185 24.61 -3.26 -2.21
CA PHE A 185 24.41 -1.84 -1.97
C PHE A 185 24.39 -1.57 -0.47
N VAL A 186 24.85 -0.37 -0.08
CA VAL A 186 24.88 0.06 1.32
C VAL A 186 24.13 1.37 1.44
N ALA A 187 23.07 1.35 2.25
CA ALA A 187 22.28 2.54 2.57
C ALA A 187 22.99 3.41 3.62
N PRO A 188 22.67 4.72 3.72
CA PRO A 188 23.24 5.61 4.74
C PRO A 188 23.09 5.15 6.19
N ASP A 189 22.05 4.35 6.50
CA ASP A 189 21.86 3.80 7.84
C ASP A 189 22.62 2.48 8.09
N GLY A 190 23.50 2.09 7.18
CA GLY A 190 24.31 0.87 7.26
C GLY A 190 23.60 -0.39 6.77
N SER A 191 22.32 -0.31 6.40
CA SER A 191 21.61 -1.46 5.83
C SER A 191 22.27 -1.93 4.54
N ARG A 192 22.45 -3.23 4.38
CA ARG A 192 23.00 -3.86 3.17
C ARG A 192 21.88 -4.52 2.38
N LEU A 193 21.84 -4.30 1.07
CA LEU A 193 20.82 -4.87 0.19
C LEU A 193 21.46 -5.48 -1.06
N MET A 194 21.10 -6.73 -1.36
CA MET A 194 21.53 -7.39 -2.59
C MET A 194 20.77 -6.92 -3.82
N PHE A 195 19.64 -6.24 -3.68
CA PHE A 195 18.89 -5.53 -4.73
C PHE A 195 17.77 -4.71 -4.04
N PRO A 196 17.08 -3.79 -4.73
CA PRO A 196 16.03 -3.01 -4.08
C PRO A 196 14.91 -3.87 -3.48
N GLY A 197 14.62 -3.70 -2.19
CA GLY A 197 13.61 -4.51 -1.50
C GLY A 197 14.12 -5.86 -0.97
N ASP A 198 15.39 -6.18 -1.17
CA ASP A 198 16.04 -7.36 -0.61
C ASP A 198 16.14 -7.32 0.92
N THR A 199 15.89 -8.46 1.56
CA THR A 199 16.02 -8.67 3.01
C THR A 199 17.12 -9.67 3.36
N SER A 200 17.81 -10.27 2.38
CA SER A 200 18.77 -11.37 2.60
C SER A 200 19.92 -11.03 3.55
N LEU A 201 20.31 -9.75 3.62
CA LEU A 201 21.37 -9.24 4.50
C LEU A 201 20.83 -8.51 5.75
N GLY A 202 19.57 -8.72 6.12
CA GLY A 202 18.98 -8.18 7.34
C GLY A 202 18.44 -6.76 7.23
N ALA A 203 18.27 -6.21 6.02
CA ALA A 203 17.63 -4.92 5.83
C ALA A 203 16.17 -4.95 6.32
N THR A 204 15.82 -3.99 7.19
CA THR A 204 14.51 -3.95 7.83
C THR A 204 13.43 -3.42 6.90
N ALA A 205 12.16 -3.53 7.33
CA ALA A 205 11.01 -2.93 6.63
C ALA A 205 11.18 -1.43 6.36
N LYS A 206 12.01 -0.71 7.15
CA LYS A 206 12.34 0.69 6.90
C LYS A 206 12.93 0.88 5.50
N GLN A 207 13.77 -0.03 5.02
CA GLN A 207 14.37 0.03 3.68
C GLN A 207 13.57 -0.77 2.64
N THR A 208 12.93 -1.87 3.03
CA THR A 208 12.43 -2.83 2.04
C THR A 208 10.97 -2.66 1.65
N ILE A 209 10.09 -2.29 2.59
CA ILE A 209 8.64 -2.33 2.34
C ILE A 209 8.21 -1.31 1.28
N ARG A 210 7.39 -1.70 0.30
CA ARG A 210 6.95 -0.80 -0.80
C ARG A 210 8.12 -0.07 -1.50
N CYS A 211 9.31 -0.66 -1.52
CA CYS A 211 10.40 -0.12 -2.32
C CYS A 211 9.98 -0.14 -3.79
N ARG A 212 10.14 0.99 -4.48
CA ARG A 212 9.86 1.15 -5.92
C ARG A 212 11.13 1.38 -6.75
N CYS A 213 12.29 1.45 -6.08
CA CYS A 213 13.58 1.59 -6.74
C CYS A 213 13.88 0.38 -7.63
N PHE A 214 14.79 0.57 -8.54
CA PHE A 214 15.24 -0.42 -9.49
C PHE A 214 16.76 -0.54 -9.40
N GLU A 215 17.26 -1.61 -9.99
CA GLU A 215 18.69 -1.83 -10.12
C GLU A 215 18.96 -1.91 -11.61
N ARG A 216 19.90 -1.13 -12.13
CA ARG A 216 20.35 -1.26 -13.52
C ARG A 216 21.56 -2.17 -13.54
N ILE A 217 21.47 -3.25 -14.31
CA ILE A 217 22.57 -4.21 -14.47
C ILE A 217 23.14 -4.04 -15.87
N ARG A 218 24.46 -3.86 -15.95
CA ARG A 218 25.21 -3.75 -17.20
C ARG A 218 26.28 -4.83 -17.24
N ILE A 219 26.27 -5.64 -18.30
CA ILE A 219 27.34 -6.59 -18.60
C ILE A 219 28.38 -5.89 -19.49
N ARG A 220 29.64 -5.94 -19.11
CA ARG A 220 30.78 -5.38 -19.85
C ARG A 220 31.57 -6.52 -20.50
N TYR A 221 31.51 -6.60 -21.82
CA TYR A 221 32.19 -7.65 -22.60
C TYR A 221 33.64 -7.31 -22.99
N ILE A 222 34.10 -6.08 -22.75
CA ILE A 222 35.45 -5.60 -23.12
C ILE A 222 36.01 -4.80 -21.94
N ARG A 223 37.26 -5.06 -21.55
CA ARG A 223 38.02 -4.28 -20.56
C ARG A 223 38.53 -2.98 -21.15
#